data_AF-A0A9E1NL31-F1
#
_entry.id   AF-A0A9E1NL31-F1
#
_cell.length_a   1.000
_cell.length_b   1.000
_cell.length_c   1.000
_cell.angle_alpha   90.00
_cell.angle_beta   90.00
_cell.angle_gamma   90.00
#
_symmetry.space_group_name_H-M   'P 1'
#
loop_
_entity.id
_entity.type
_entity.pdbx_description
1 polymer ?
#
loop_
_entity_poly.entity_id
_entity_poly.type
_entity_poly.pdbx_seq_one_letter_code
_entity_poly.pdbx_strand_id
1 'polypeptide(L)'
;KIPKTAGSIREIDLQEEAIFWLKKQLPYTSMLKPEPHEVRQKNHRTFKTESLRFVFNNTATNRPWSGDGVYREAFAIMLRKAGLRYRGPNQLRHTFASRLLTLYIPPEWIAPIMGTSIEMLRNHYATFIPEDRPNIGRLISNMLRTQEQELQKIA
;
A
#
# COMPACT_ATOMS: atom_id res chain seq x y z
N LYS A 1 -14.44 8.89 -8.06
CA LYS A 1 -14.44 10.33 -7.67
C LYS A 1 -13.02 10.85 -7.79
N ILE A 2 -12.82 11.99 -8.45
CA ILE A 2 -11.49 12.61 -8.57
C ILE A 2 -11.04 13.09 -7.19
N PRO A 3 -9.74 12.98 -6.85
CA PRO A 3 -9.24 13.50 -5.60
C PRO A 3 -9.53 15.00 -5.44
N LYS A 4 -9.84 15.44 -4.20
CA LYS A 4 -10.24 16.83 -3.91
C LYS A 4 -9.08 17.81 -4.06
N THR A 5 -7.86 17.38 -3.78
CA THR A 5 -6.64 18.19 -3.73
C THR A 5 -5.53 17.57 -4.59
N ALA A 6 -4.64 18.42 -5.13
CA ALA A 6 -3.50 17.97 -5.92
C ALA A 6 -2.60 16.99 -5.14
N GLY A 7 -2.39 17.23 -3.84
CA GLY A 7 -1.60 16.34 -2.97
C GLY A 7 -2.22 14.95 -2.70
N SER A 8 -3.44 14.69 -3.19
CA SER A 8 -4.02 13.33 -3.15
C SER A 8 -3.61 12.49 -4.37
N ILE A 9 -3.10 13.13 -5.43
CA ILE A 9 -2.44 12.45 -6.55
C ILE A 9 -0.98 12.26 -6.15
N ARG A 10 -0.50 11.03 -6.22
CA ARG A 10 0.86 10.67 -5.83
C ARG A 10 1.39 9.56 -6.71
N GLU A 11 2.68 9.64 -6.96
CA GLU A 11 3.49 8.58 -7.54
C GLU A 11 4.21 7.87 -6.41
N ILE A 12 4.27 6.54 -6.47
CA ILE A 12 4.89 5.72 -5.43
C ILE A 12 5.75 4.66 -6.10
N ASP A 13 6.95 4.46 -5.57
CA ASP A 13 7.80 3.34 -5.96
C ASP A 13 7.23 2.05 -5.36
N LEU A 14 7.13 1.02 -6.20
CA LEU A 14 6.63 -0.28 -5.79
C LEU A 14 7.79 -1.17 -5.35
N GLN A 15 7.60 -1.85 -4.22
CA GLN A 15 8.49 -2.93 -3.80
C GLN A 15 8.42 -4.10 -4.80
N GLU A 16 9.49 -4.89 -4.88
CA GLU A 16 9.58 -6.02 -5.80
C GLU A 16 8.43 -7.02 -5.62
N GLU A 17 8.01 -7.25 -4.38
CA GLU A 17 6.89 -8.13 -4.06
C GLU A 17 5.56 -7.57 -4.58
N ALA A 18 5.37 -6.25 -4.49
CA ALA A 18 4.17 -5.60 -5.04
C ALA A 18 4.14 -5.72 -6.57
N ILE A 19 5.28 -5.50 -7.23
CA ILE A 19 5.44 -5.71 -8.67
C ILE A 19 5.14 -7.17 -9.04
N PHE A 20 5.68 -8.12 -8.28
CA PHE A 20 5.43 -9.55 -8.48
C PHE A 20 3.93 -9.88 -8.43
N TRP A 21 3.22 -9.43 -7.39
CA TRP A 21 1.79 -9.70 -7.26
C TRP A 21 0.95 -9.00 -8.34
N LEU A 22 1.32 -7.79 -8.75
CA LEU A 22 0.66 -7.11 -9.86
C LEU A 22 0.87 -7.86 -11.19
N LYS A 23 2.08 -8.37 -11.45
CA LYS A 23 2.35 -9.21 -12.62
C LYS A 23 1.55 -10.51 -12.58
N LYS A 24 1.39 -11.13 -11.42
CA LYS A 24 0.52 -12.30 -11.22
C LYS A 24 -0.96 -11.98 -11.41
N GLN A 25 -1.37 -10.74 -11.16
CA GLN A 25 -2.74 -10.29 -11.38
C GLN A 25 -3.05 -10.05 -12.88
N LEU A 26 -2.05 -9.69 -13.69
CA LEU A 26 -2.24 -9.35 -15.11
C LEU A 26 -3.06 -10.38 -15.90
N PRO A 27 -2.79 -11.70 -15.87
CA PRO A 27 -3.54 -12.67 -16.68
C PRO A 27 -5.05 -12.68 -16.42
N TYR A 28 -5.50 -12.23 -15.24
CA TYR A 28 -6.91 -12.24 -14.86
C TYR A 28 -7.68 -11.03 -15.36
N THR A 29 -7.01 -9.87 -15.48
CA THR A 29 -7.70 -8.59 -15.74
C THR A 29 -7.17 -7.82 -16.94
N SER A 30 -5.97 -8.15 -17.45
CA SER A 30 -5.33 -7.42 -18.56
C SER A 30 -6.09 -7.54 -19.87
N MET A 31 -6.79 -8.65 -20.13
CA MET A 31 -7.56 -8.87 -21.37
C MET A 31 -9.04 -8.45 -21.26
N LEU A 32 -9.49 -8.02 -20.08
CA LEU A 32 -10.87 -7.57 -19.91
C LEU A 32 -11.11 -6.27 -20.67
N LYS A 33 -12.32 -6.12 -21.22
CA LYS A 33 -12.71 -4.89 -21.89
C LYS A 33 -12.81 -3.75 -20.86
N PRO A 34 -12.33 -2.54 -21.18
CA PRO A 34 -12.64 -1.37 -20.38
C PRO A 34 -14.15 -1.15 -20.30
N GLU A 35 -14.65 -0.76 -19.13
CA GLU A 35 -16.05 -0.46 -18.90
C GLU A 35 -16.24 1.05 -18.70
N PRO A 36 -17.33 1.64 -19.20
CA PRO A 36 -17.65 3.03 -18.92
C PRO A 36 -17.97 3.19 -17.44
N HIS A 37 -17.33 4.16 -16.80
CA HIS A 37 -17.53 4.45 -15.39
C HIS A 37 -17.73 5.95 -15.15
N GLU A 38 -18.75 6.29 -14.37
CA GLU A 38 -19.06 7.67 -14.04
C GLU A 38 -18.16 8.18 -12.91
N VAL A 39 -17.18 9.00 -13.28
CA VAL A 39 -16.28 9.60 -12.32
C VAL A 39 -16.84 10.96 -11.88
N ARG A 40 -17.23 11.03 -10.60
CA ARG A 40 -17.63 12.30 -9.96
C ARG A 40 -16.47 13.30 -9.96
N GLN A 41 -16.72 14.48 -10.50
CA GLN A 41 -15.74 15.56 -10.69
C GLN A 41 -15.54 16.40 -9.41
N LYS A 42 -14.54 17.30 -9.43
CA LYS A 42 -14.15 18.14 -8.28
C LYS A 42 -15.28 19.02 -7.73
N ASN A 43 -16.15 19.52 -8.62
CA ASN A 43 -17.30 20.36 -8.25
C ASN A 43 -18.41 19.58 -7.52
N HIS A 44 -18.26 18.25 -7.35
CA HIS A 44 -19.21 17.35 -6.71
C HIS A 44 -20.61 17.30 -7.34
N ARG A 45 -20.84 17.97 -8.47
CA ARG A 45 -22.14 18.09 -9.15
C ARG A 45 -22.13 17.46 -10.53
N THR A 46 -20.99 17.46 -11.22
CA THR A 46 -20.87 16.86 -12.54
C THR A 46 -20.17 15.50 -12.48
N PHE A 47 -20.52 14.68 -13.46
CA PHE A 47 -19.92 13.38 -13.71
C PHE A 47 -19.27 13.42 -15.10
N LYS A 48 -18.19 12.67 -15.26
CA LYS A 48 -17.56 12.41 -16.54
C LYS A 48 -17.47 10.91 -16.72
N THR A 49 -17.91 10.42 -17.87
CA THR A 49 -17.74 9.01 -18.22
C THR A 49 -16.31 8.80 -18.67
N GLU A 50 -15.62 7.88 -18.01
CA GLU A 50 -14.29 7.44 -18.38
C GLU A 50 -14.31 5.94 -18.68
N SER A 51 -13.56 5.52 -19.68
CA SER A 51 -13.42 4.11 -20.05
C SER A 51 -12.28 3.52 -19.22
N LEU A 52 -12.61 2.71 -18.22
CA LEU A 52 -11.65 2.22 -17.22
C LEU A 52 -11.52 0.69 -17.28
N ARG A 53 -10.30 0.21 -17.10
CA ARG A 53 -10.01 -1.22 -16.88
C ARG A 53 -9.48 -1.38 -15.46
N PHE A 54 -10.24 -2.06 -14.61
CA PHE A 54 -9.86 -2.25 -13.22
C PHE A 54 -8.87 -3.40 -13.07
N VAL A 55 -7.85 -3.20 -12.24
CA VAL A 55 -6.80 -4.20 -11.97
C VAL A 55 -7.34 -5.33 -11.08
N PHE A 56 -8.20 -4.99 -10.12
CA PHE A 56 -8.74 -5.90 -9.12
C PHE A 56 -10.26 -6.03 -9.25
N ASN A 57 -10.71 -7.22 -9.64
CA ASN A 57 -12.12 -7.59 -9.68
C ASN A 57 -12.46 -8.53 -8.51
N ASN A 58 -13.71 -8.51 -8.08
CA ASN A 58 -14.27 -9.50 -7.20
C ASN A 58 -14.37 -10.83 -7.96
N THR A 59 -13.69 -11.86 -7.47
CA THR A 59 -13.63 -13.17 -8.12
C THR A 59 -14.98 -13.88 -8.19
N ALA A 60 -15.93 -13.56 -7.30
CA ALA A 60 -17.27 -14.15 -7.33
C ALA A 60 -18.16 -13.56 -8.43
N THR A 61 -17.98 -12.28 -8.76
CA THR A 61 -18.83 -11.57 -9.74
C THR A 61 -18.12 -11.23 -11.05
N ASN A 62 -16.79 -11.39 -11.08
CA ASN A 62 -15.89 -10.93 -12.12
C ASN A 62 -16.04 -9.44 -12.48
N ARG A 63 -16.55 -8.64 -11.55
CA ARG A 63 -16.73 -7.18 -11.68
C ARG A 63 -15.80 -6.44 -10.72
N PRO A 64 -15.51 -5.16 -10.94
CA PRO A 64 -14.75 -4.35 -9.99
C PRO A 64 -15.35 -4.41 -8.58
N TRP A 65 -14.51 -4.40 -7.56
CA TRP A 65 -14.98 -4.33 -6.17
C TRP A 65 -15.82 -3.07 -5.94
N SER A 66 -17.07 -3.24 -5.48
CA SER A 66 -17.98 -2.15 -5.20
C SER A 66 -18.50 -2.22 -3.76
N GLY A 67 -18.30 -1.14 -3.01
CA GLY A 67 -18.80 -1.01 -1.63
C GLY A 67 -17.87 -1.62 -0.58
N ASP A 68 -17.77 -0.94 0.56
CA ASP A 68 -16.88 -1.30 1.67
C ASP A 68 -17.33 -2.60 2.37
N GLY A 69 -18.64 -2.85 2.46
CA GLY A 69 -19.19 -4.03 3.14
C GLY A 69 -18.75 -5.35 2.51
N VAL A 70 -18.94 -5.50 1.19
CA VAL A 70 -18.58 -6.72 0.45
C VAL A 70 -17.08 -7.00 0.53
N TYR A 71 -16.27 -5.94 0.46
CA TYR A 71 -14.82 -6.06 0.60
C TYR A 71 -14.41 -6.51 2.01
N ARG A 72 -15.01 -5.95 3.06
CA ARG A 72 -14.73 -6.33 4.45
C ARG A 72 -15.15 -7.76 4.76
N GLU A 73 -16.27 -8.21 4.22
CA GLU A 73 -16.73 -9.59 4.37
C GLU A 73 -15.75 -10.56 3.71
N ALA A 74 -15.35 -10.29 2.46
CA ALA A 74 -14.33 -11.08 1.77
C ALA A 74 -13.00 -11.10 2.55
N PHE A 75 -12.59 -9.95 3.10
CA PHE A 75 -11.40 -9.87 3.94
C PHE A 75 -11.52 -10.71 5.21
N ALA A 76 -12.67 -10.67 5.89
CA ALA A 76 -12.93 -11.48 7.08
C ALA A 76 -12.89 -12.99 6.77
N ILE A 77 -13.42 -13.40 5.61
CA ILE A 77 -13.35 -14.79 5.15
C ILE A 77 -11.89 -15.21 4.90
N MET A 78 -11.10 -14.36 4.23
CA MET A 78 -9.67 -14.64 4.00
C MET A 78 -8.91 -14.80 5.31
N LEU A 79 -9.11 -13.91 6.29
CA LEU A 79 -8.48 -14.01 7.60
C LEU A 79 -8.90 -15.30 8.34
N ARG A 80 -10.19 -15.65 8.31
CA ARG A 80 -10.68 -16.88 8.93
C ARG A 80 -10.04 -18.13 8.32
N LYS A 81 -9.93 -18.18 6.99
CA LYS A 81 -9.27 -19.29 6.27
C LYS A 81 -7.78 -19.39 6.61
N ALA A 82 -7.14 -18.26 6.87
CA ALA A 82 -5.74 -18.21 7.32
C ALA A 82 -5.57 -18.50 8.83
N GLY A 83 -6.65 -18.76 9.58
CA GLY A 83 -6.59 -18.96 11.04
C GLY A 83 -6.30 -17.69 11.84
N LEU A 84 -6.48 -16.51 11.24
CA LEU A 84 -6.16 -15.22 11.85
C LEU A 84 -7.40 -14.57 12.47
N ARG A 85 -7.21 -13.92 13.63
CA ARG A 85 -8.26 -13.10 14.26
C ARG A 85 -8.62 -11.94 13.35
N TYR A 86 -9.92 -11.66 13.22
CA TYR A 86 -10.37 -10.54 12.39
C TYR A 86 -9.76 -9.20 12.82
N ARG A 87 -9.26 -8.48 11.83
CA ARG A 87 -8.79 -7.10 11.88
C ARG A 87 -9.31 -6.41 10.63
N GLY A 88 -9.66 -5.13 10.71
CA GLY A 88 -10.14 -4.41 9.52
C GLY A 88 -9.02 -4.24 8.48
N PRO A 89 -9.34 -4.11 7.18
CA PRO A 89 -8.33 -3.95 6.12
C PRO A 89 -7.38 -2.75 6.34
N ASN A 90 -7.87 -1.67 6.96
CA ASN A 90 -7.05 -0.49 7.29
C ASN A 90 -5.87 -0.82 8.21
N GLN A 91 -5.91 -1.95 8.94
CA GLN A 91 -4.78 -2.39 9.76
C GLN A 91 -3.54 -2.72 8.92
N LEU A 92 -3.70 -3.16 7.67
CA LEU A 92 -2.56 -3.36 6.76
C LEU A 92 -1.76 -2.06 6.55
N ARG A 93 -2.47 -0.94 6.41
CA ARG A 93 -1.85 0.39 6.28
C ARG A 93 -1.15 0.83 7.57
N HIS A 94 -1.73 0.51 8.72
CA HIS A 94 -1.11 0.80 10.01
C HIS A 94 0.17 -0.04 10.22
N THR A 95 0.12 -1.34 9.91
CA THR A 95 1.28 -2.24 9.98
C THR A 95 2.39 -1.81 9.02
N PHE A 96 2.04 -1.39 7.80
CA PHE A 96 3.01 -0.86 6.85
C PHE A 96 3.76 0.35 7.43
N ALA A 97 3.03 1.34 7.94
CA ALA A 97 3.61 2.55 8.53
C ALA A 97 4.52 2.25 9.73
N SER A 98 3.99 1.48 10.69
CA SER A 98 4.71 1.11 11.91
C SER A 98 5.97 0.32 11.59
N ARG A 99 5.90 -0.64 10.66
CA ARG A 99 7.06 -1.45 10.28
C ARG A 99 8.17 -0.62 9.63
N LEU A 100 7.83 0.34 8.77
CA LEU A 100 8.85 1.22 8.17
C LEU A 100 9.53 2.11 9.22
N LEU A 101 8.77 2.62 10.20
CA LEU A 101 9.33 3.39 11.30
C LEU A 101 10.22 2.55 12.22
N THR A 102 9.83 1.31 12.53
CA THR A 102 10.67 0.35 13.28
C THR A 102 11.98 0.03 12.55
N LEU A 103 11.96 0.02 11.22
CA LEU A 103 13.14 -0.13 10.37
C LEU A 103 13.95 1.17 10.20
N TYR A 104 13.64 2.21 10.97
CA TYR A 104 14.31 3.50 10.94
C TYR A 104 14.25 4.22 9.59
N ILE A 105 13.24 3.94 8.77
CA ILE A 105 13.01 4.70 7.53
C ILE A 105 12.54 6.11 7.90
N PRO A 106 13.14 7.18 7.32
CA PRO A 106 12.76 8.55 7.64
C PRO A 106 11.26 8.82 7.42
N PRO A 107 10.55 9.42 8.39
CA PRO A 107 9.15 9.83 8.24
C PRO A 107 8.86 10.64 6.97
N GLU A 108 9.84 11.43 6.53
CA GLU A 108 9.81 12.26 5.33
C GLU A 108 9.61 11.42 4.05
N TRP A 109 10.07 10.17 4.04
CA TRP A 109 9.93 9.24 2.92
C TRP A 109 8.61 8.45 2.99
N ILE A 110 8.13 8.18 4.22
CA ILE A 110 6.92 7.40 4.45
C ILE A 110 5.66 8.24 4.21
N ALA A 111 5.66 9.49 4.66
CA ALA A 111 4.50 10.37 4.65
C ALA A 111 3.90 10.60 3.23
N PRO A 112 4.70 10.82 2.17
CA PRO A 112 4.19 10.94 0.80
C PRO A 112 3.52 9.67 0.28
N ILE A 113 4.11 8.49 0.52
CA ILE A 113 3.55 7.19 0.11
C ILE A 113 2.18 6.98 0.75
N MET A 114 2.10 7.28 2.04
CA MET A 114 0.85 7.19 2.78
C MET A 114 -0.14 8.30 2.41
N GLY A 115 0.32 9.47 1.96
CA GLY A 115 -0.52 10.64 1.75
C GLY A 115 -1.01 11.23 3.07
N THR A 116 -0.09 11.41 4.01
CA THR A 116 -0.32 12.01 5.34
C THR A 116 0.72 13.10 5.62
N SER A 117 0.48 13.96 6.63
CA SER A 117 1.55 14.80 7.18
C SER A 117 2.50 13.99 8.05
N ILE A 118 3.74 14.44 8.16
CA ILE A 118 4.76 13.86 9.06
C ILE A 118 4.29 13.93 10.51
N GLU A 119 3.66 15.03 10.91
CA GLU A 119 3.09 15.20 12.24
C GLU A 119 2.03 14.13 12.54
N MET A 120 1.08 13.91 11.61
CA MET A 120 0.06 12.89 11.79
C MET A 120 0.66 11.49 11.81
N LEU A 121 1.70 11.23 10.99
CA LEU A 121 2.44 9.98 11.01
C LEU A 121 3.12 9.75 12.37
N ARG A 122 3.80 10.76 12.91
CA ARG A 122 4.46 10.66 14.22
C ARG A 122 3.43 10.46 15.33
N ASN A 123 2.35 11.21 15.34
CA ASN A 123 1.31 11.09 16.37
C ASN A 123 0.63 9.70 16.38
N HIS A 124 0.47 9.06 15.21
CA HIS A 124 -0.19 7.76 15.11
C HIS A 124 0.74 6.56 15.24
N TYR A 125 2.04 6.71 14.93
CA TYR A 125 2.94 5.57 14.78
C TYR A 125 4.33 5.77 15.43
N ALA A 126 4.66 6.96 15.96
CA ALA A 126 5.91 7.18 16.69
C ALA A 126 5.83 6.73 18.16
N THR A 127 4.74 6.09 18.59
CA THR A 127 4.74 5.34 19.85
C THR A 127 5.68 4.15 19.67
N PHE A 128 6.94 4.39 19.99
CA PHE A 128 8.01 3.41 19.94
C PHE A 128 7.63 2.20 20.79
N ILE A 129 7.66 1.01 20.19
CA ILE A 129 7.50 -0.27 20.89
C ILE A 129 8.92 -0.80 21.16
N PRO A 130 9.43 -0.73 22.41
CA PRO A 130 10.79 -1.16 22.73
C PRO A 130 11.07 -2.60 22.35
N GLU A 131 10.06 -3.47 22.41
CA GLU A 131 10.15 -4.89 22.10
C GLU A 131 10.43 -5.17 20.62
N ASP A 132 10.04 -4.25 19.72
CA ASP A 132 10.27 -4.36 18.28
C ASP A 132 11.61 -3.77 17.85
N ARG A 133 12.42 -3.25 18.79
CA ARG A 133 13.71 -2.62 18.48
C ARG A 133 14.69 -3.67 17.94
N PRO A 134 15.11 -3.59 16.67
CA PRO A 134 16.14 -4.49 16.17
C PRO A 134 17.49 -4.16 16.83
N ASN A 135 18.41 -5.13 16.87
CA ASN A 135 19.77 -4.88 17.33
C ASN A 135 20.48 -3.92 16.36
N ILE A 136 20.46 -2.62 16.71
CA ILE A 136 20.98 -1.55 15.85
C ILE A 136 22.46 -1.74 15.57
N GLY A 137 23.25 -2.17 16.55
CA GLY A 137 24.68 -2.42 16.36
C GLY A 137 24.92 -3.44 15.25
N ARG A 138 24.20 -4.56 15.28
CA ARG A 138 24.28 -5.59 14.23
C ARG A 138 23.81 -5.10 12.86
N LEU A 139 22.74 -4.29 12.81
CA LEU A 139 22.25 -3.69 11.57
C LEU A 139 23.30 -2.76 10.95
N ILE A 140 23.88 -1.85 11.74
CA ILE A 140 24.92 -0.93 11.28
C ILE A 140 26.14 -1.71 10.80
N SER A 141 26.62 -2.69 11.56
CA SER A 141 27.74 -3.54 11.15
C SER A 141 27.48 -4.24 9.82
N ASN A 142 26.26 -4.75 9.60
CA ASN A 142 25.90 -5.38 8.33
C ASN A 142 25.86 -4.38 7.17
N MET A 143 25.26 -3.20 7.37
CA MET A 143 25.18 -2.16 6.32
C MET A 143 26.56 -1.69 5.88
N LEU A 144 27.44 -1.41 6.84
CA LEU A 144 28.82 -0.99 6.57
C LEU A 144 29.61 -2.07 5.82
N ARG A 145 29.50 -3.33 6.26
CA ARG A 145 30.19 -4.46 5.60
C ARG A 145 29.71 -4.67 4.16
N THR A 146 28.40 -4.54 3.90
CA THR A 146 27.86 -4.67 2.54
C THR A 146 28.38 -3.57 1.62
N GLN A 147 28.50 -2.32 2.12
CA GLN A 147 29.09 -1.22 1.34
C GLN A 147 30.56 -1.47 0.99
N GLU A 148 31.35 -1.96 1.94
CA GLU A 148 32.76 -2.33 1.70
C GLU A 148 32.90 -3.40 0.61
N GLN A 149 32.04 -4.42 0.63
CA GLN A 149 32.05 -5.49 -0.36
C GLN A 149 31.65 -5.04 -1.76
N GLU A 150 30.69 -4.12 -1.88
CA GLU A 150 30.29 -3.56 -3.17
C GLU A 150 31.37 -2.64 -3.75
N LEU A 151 32.03 -1.83 -2.91
CA LEU A 151 33.18 -1.01 -3.34
C LEU A 151 34.36 -1.87 -3.83
N GLN A 152 34.62 -3.01 -3.18
CA GLN A 152 35.68 -3.95 -3.59
C GLN A 152 35.37 -4.72 -4.88
N LYS A 153 34.10 -4.82 -5.31
CA LYS A 153 33.74 -5.45 -6.60
C LYS A 153 33.86 -4.51 -7.79
N ILE A 154 33.90 -3.21 -7.53
CA ILE A 154 33.95 -2.14 -8.55
C ILE A 154 35.40 -1.67 -8.77
N ALA A 155 36.28 -1.89 -7.79
CA ALA A 155 37.74 -1.68 -7.87
C ALA A 155 38.45 -2.88 -8.50
#